data_AF-A0A8S2XX88-F1
#
_entry.id   AF-A0A8S2XX88-F1
#
_cell.length_a   1.000
_cell.length_b   1.000
_cell.length_c   1.000
_cell.angle_alpha   90.00
_cell.angle_beta   90.00
_cell.angle_gamma   90.00
#
_symmetry.space_group_name_H-M   'P 1'
#
loop_
_entity.id
_entity.type
_entity.pdbx_description
1 polymer ?
#
loop_
_entity_poly.entity_id
_entity_poly.type
_entity_poly.pdbx_seq_one_letter_code
_entity_poly.pdbx_strand_id
1 'polypeptide(L)'
;LLIVYSIVTCLLVGVHLLALMISTCILPQLEADSIIGSEESSHETMHIYIELAWILSTGLGIFLFLVEISLVCWVKFFFVTRMAAIATTIVIIPIIIIFCVFSLHFYRRLVSFKLSRHQDELNEIENSLSIRKLASNNDV
;
A
#
# COMPACT_ATOMS: atom_id res chain seq x y z
N LEU A 1 0.58 22.49 -14.26
CA LEU A 1 -0.83 22.06 -14.36
C LEU A 1 -1.00 20.90 -15.33
N LEU A 2 -0.77 21.07 -16.64
CA LEU A 2 -0.92 19.97 -17.62
C LEU A 2 0.06 18.80 -17.39
N ILE A 3 1.31 19.08 -17.03
CA ILE A 3 2.29 18.03 -16.68
C ILE A 3 1.82 17.25 -15.44
N VAL A 4 1.34 17.98 -14.43
CA VAL A 4 0.83 17.37 -13.18
C VAL A 4 -0.41 16.52 -13.46
N TYR A 5 -1.35 17.03 -14.25
CA TYR A 5 -2.51 16.30 -14.75
C TYR A 5 -2.08 15.00 -15.45
N SER A 6 -1.17 15.09 -16.44
CA SER A 6 -0.68 13.91 -17.16
C SER A 6 -0.05 12.86 -16.25
N ILE A 7 0.70 13.28 -15.22
CA ILE A 7 1.30 12.36 -14.24
C ILE A 7 0.21 11.72 -13.38
N VAL A 8 -0.76 12.50 -12.89
CA VAL A 8 -1.87 11.99 -12.07
C VAL A 8 -2.73 11.01 -12.86
N THR A 9 -3.06 11.30 -14.12
CA THR A 9 -3.78 10.36 -14.99
C THR A 9 -3.01 9.06 -15.16
N CYS A 10 -1.69 9.12 -15.40
CA CYS A 10 -0.84 7.93 -15.55
C CYS A 10 -0.81 7.09 -14.26
N LEU A 11 -0.64 7.74 -13.11
CA LEU A 11 -0.65 7.07 -11.81
C LEU A 11 -2.02 6.47 -11.48
N LEU A 12 -3.11 7.17 -11.82
CA LEU A 12 -4.48 6.68 -11.62
C LEU A 12 -4.70 5.39 -12.41
N VAL A 13 -4.34 5.39 -13.70
CA VAL A 13 -4.39 4.18 -14.55
C VAL A 13 -3.51 3.08 -13.98
N GLY A 14 -2.27 3.39 -13.58
CA GLY A 14 -1.35 2.42 -12.98
C GLY A 14 -1.91 1.75 -11.73
N VAL A 15 -2.56 2.51 -10.84
CA VAL A 15 -3.17 1.97 -9.62
C VAL A 15 -4.40 1.10 -9.93
N HIS A 16 -5.21 1.46 -10.94
CA HIS A 16 -6.30 0.59 -11.38
C HIS A 16 -5.80 -0.73 -11.96
N LEU A 17 -4.74 -0.69 -12.76
CA LEU A 17 -4.10 -1.91 -13.27
C LEU A 17 -3.52 -2.77 -12.15
N LEU A 18 -2.95 -2.13 -11.10
CA LEU A 18 -2.48 -2.83 -9.91
C LEU A 18 -3.64 -3.52 -9.17
N ALA A 19 -4.79 -2.86 -9.00
CA ALA A 19 -5.99 -3.44 -8.38
C ALA A 19 -6.54 -4.63 -9.18
N LEU A 20 -6.50 -4.56 -10.52
CA LEU A 20 -6.88 -5.67 -11.40
C LEU A 20 -5.92 -6.85 -11.28
N MET A 21 -4.61 -6.58 -11.29
CA MET A 21 -3.59 -7.61 -11.10
C MET A 21 -3.77 -8.33 -9.75
N ILE A 22 -4.01 -7.58 -8.66
CA ILE A 22 -4.27 -8.14 -7.34
C ILE A 22 -5.56 -8.99 -7.34
N SER A 23 -6.64 -8.52 -7.99
CA SER A 23 -7.89 -9.27 -8.14
C SER A 23 -7.71 -10.59 -8.90
N THR A 24 -6.90 -10.58 -9.98
CA THR A 24 -6.57 -11.79 -10.75
C THR A 24 -5.75 -12.77 -9.92
N CYS A 25 -4.83 -12.28 -9.08
CA CYS A 25 -4.01 -13.11 -8.22
C CYS A 25 -4.77 -13.70 -7.01
N ILE A 26 -5.87 -13.08 -6.56
CA ILE A 26 -6.71 -13.56 -5.44
C ILE A 26 -7.51 -14.82 -5.82
N LEU A 27 -7.96 -14.94 -7.07
CA LEU A 27 -8.88 -15.98 -7.51
C LEU A 27 -8.37 -17.44 -7.33
N PRO A 28 -7.14 -17.81 -7.74
CA PRO A 28 -6.66 -19.19 -7.60
C PRO A 28 -6.35 -19.58 -6.14
N GLN A 29 -6.07 -18.59 -5.30
CA GLN A 29 -5.68 -18.78 -3.91
C GLN A 29 -6.87 -19.15 -3.02
N LEU A 30 -8.07 -18.62 -3.31
CA LEU A 30 -9.31 -18.97 -2.64
C LEU A 30 -9.80 -20.39 -2.99
N GLU A 31 -9.59 -20.81 -4.24
CA GLU A 31 -10.02 -22.13 -4.73
C GLU A 31 -9.15 -23.26 -4.14
N ALA A 32 -7.83 -23.02 -4.01
CA ALA A 32 -6.90 -23.98 -3.40
C ALA A 32 -7.20 -24.24 -1.91
N ASP A 33 -7.60 -23.22 -1.15
CA ASP A 33 -7.93 -23.31 0.28
C ASP A 33 -9.24 -24.08 0.52
N SER A 34 -10.19 -23.99 -0.43
CA SER A 34 -11.47 -24.72 -0.35
C SER A 34 -11.34 -26.24 -0.59
N ILE A 35 -10.30 -26.66 -1.31
CA ILE A 35 -10.08 -28.06 -1.69
C ILE A 35 -9.20 -28.79 -0.66
N ILE A 36 -8.27 -28.09 -0.02
CA ILE A 36 -7.33 -28.63 0.97
C ILE A 36 -7.80 -28.20 2.36
N GLY A 37 -9.02 -28.56 2.74
CA GLY A 37 -9.43 -28.43 4.14
C GLY A 37 -8.51 -29.30 4.99
N SER A 38 -7.82 -28.69 5.96
CA SER A 38 -6.77 -29.23 6.86
C SER A 38 -5.34 -28.95 6.36
N GLU A 39 -4.77 -27.81 6.73
CA GLU A 39 -3.59 -27.75 7.62
C GLU A 39 -3.25 -26.31 8.01
N GLU A 40 -3.16 -26.15 9.32
CA GLU A 40 -3.09 -24.93 10.11
C GLU A 40 -1.65 -24.37 10.14
N SER A 41 -1.51 -23.04 10.25
CA SER A 41 -0.34 -22.33 10.83
C SER A 41 0.86 -21.83 9.98
N SER A 42 0.70 -21.46 8.70
CA SER A 42 1.70 -20.56 8.06
C SER A 42 1.20 -19.64 6.94
N HIS A 43 -0.04 -19.81 6.47
CA HIS A 43 -0.54 -19.13 5.27
C HIS A 43 -1.38 -17.86 5.52
N GLU A 44 -1.68 -17.50 6.78
CA GLU A 44 -2.56 -16.36 7.11
C GLU A 44 -1.86 -14.99 6.87
N THR A 45 -0.57 -14.93 7.17
CA THR A 45 0.32 -13.77 6.96
C THR A 45 0.40 -13.34 5.49
N MET A 46 0.36 -14.30 4.56
CA MET A 46 0.49 -14.02 3.12
C MET A 46 -0.80 -13.40 2.54
N HIS A 47 -1.97 -13.90 2.95
CA HIS A 47 -3.25 -13.36 2.52
C HIS A 47 -3.51 -11.94 3.05
N ILE A 48 -3.14 -11.66 4.31
CA ILE A 48 -3.26 -10.31 4.88
C ILE A 48 -2.48 -9.28 4.04
N TYR A 49 -1.31 -9.64 3.49
CA TYR A 49 -0.56 -8.75 2.60
C TYR A 49 -1.33 -8.43 1.30
N ILE A 50 -1.95 -9.44 0.71
CA ILE A 50 -2.71 -9.31 -0.53
C ILE A 50 -3.98 -8.48 -0.30
N GLU A 51 -4.66 -8.71 0.81
CA GLU A 51 -5.83 -7.92 1.22
C GLU A 51 -5.46 -6.46 1.51
N LEU A 52 -4.34 -6.20 2.21
CA LEU A 52 -3.82 -4.86 2.44
C LEU A 52 -3.41 -4.17 1.12
N ALA A 53 -2.76 -4.88 0.21
CA ALA A 53 -2.39 -4.36 -1.11
C ALA A 53 -3.62 -4.01 -1.95
N TRP A 54 -4.66 -4.85 -1.90
CA TRP A 54 -5.94 -4.59 -2.55
C TRP A 54 -6.61 -3.33 -1.99
N ILE A 55 -6.75 -3.22 -0.66
CA ILE A 55 -7.35 -2.04 -0.02
C ILE A 55 -6.51 -0.78 -0.28
N LEU A 56 -5.18 -0.90 -0.25
CA LEU A 56 -4.26 0.21 -0.57
C LEU A 56 -4.46 0.69 -2.02
N SER A 57 -4.52 -0.22 -2.99
CA SER A 57 -4.71 0.13 -4.41
C SER A 57 -6.06 0.80 -4.64
N THR A 58 -7.13 0.31 -3.99
CA THR A 58 -8.46 0.91 -4.06
C THR A 58 -8.47 2.29 -3.40
N GLY A 59 -7.84 2.43 -2.22
CA GLY A 59 -7.74 3.69 -1.49
C GLY A 59 -6.94 4.75 -2.24
N LEU A 60 -5.77 4.38 -2.78
CA LEU A 60 -4.97 5.27 -3.63
C LEU A 60 -5.71 5.63 -4.91
N GLY A 61 -6.42 4.69 -5.55
CA GLY A 61 -7.21 4.97 -6.75
C GLY A 61 -8.30 6.02 -6.50
N ILE A 62 -9.05 5.89 -5.41
CA ILE A 62 -10.06 6.88 -5.00
C ILE A 62 -9.40 8.24 -4.73
N PHE A 63 -8.26 8.28 -4.03
CA PHE A 63 -7.53 9.52 -3.78
C PHE A 63 -7.09 10.21 -5.08
N LEU A 64 -6.45 9.47 -5.99
CA LEU A 64 -6.00 10.00 -7.27
C LEU A 64 -7.17 10.45 -8.15
N PHE A 65 -8.33 9.77 -8.07
CA PHE A 65 -9.53 10.18 -8.78
C PHE A 65 -10.06 11.53 -8.27
N LEU A 66 -10.09 11.76 -6.96
CA LEU A 66 -10.48 13.07 -6.41
C LEU A 66 -9.52 14.18 -6.83
N VAL A 67 -8.21 13.90 -6.83
CA VAL A 67 -7.18 14.84 -7.28
C VAL A 67 -7.32 15.13 -8.78
N GLU A 68 -7.64 14.12 -9.59
CA GLU A 68 -7.85 14.27 -11.04
C GLU A 68 -9.04 15.18 -11.33
N ILE A 69 -10.21 14.93 -10.72
CA ILE A 69 -11.40 15.78 -10.88
C ILE A 69 -11.11 17.21 -10.42
N SER A 70 -10.36 17.36 -9.33
CA SER A 70 -9.91 18.66 -8.84
C SER A 70 -9.02 19.39 -9.83
N LEU A 71 -8.06 18.70 -10.46
CA LEU A 71 -7.19 19.26 -11.49
C LEU A 71 -7.98 19.66 -12.74
N VAL A 72 -8.97 18.86 -13.14
CA VAL A 72 -9.87 19.19 -14.26
C VAL A 72 -10.64 20.48 -13.97
N CYS A 73 -11.24 20.60 -12.78
CA CYS A 73 -11.88 21.84 -12.34
C CYS A 73 -10.89 22.99 -12.33
N TRP A 74 -9.69 22.79 -11.80
CA TRP A 74 -8.70 23.84 -11.66
C TRP A 74 -8.20 24.34 -13.03
N VAL A 75 -7.92 23.46 -13.99
CA VAL A 75 -7.54 23.83 -15.36
C VAL A 75 -8.67 24.60 -16.05
N LYS A 76 -9.93 24.22 -15.84
CA LYS A 76 -11.09 24.96 -16.40
C LYS A 76 -11.28 26.34 -15.76
N PHE A 77 -11.19 26.43 -14.44
CA PHE A 77 -11.44 27.67 -13.69
C PHE A 77 -10.26 28.64 -13.69
N PHE A 78 -9.03 28.17 -13.93
CA PHE A 78 -7.83 29.01 -14.02
C PHE A 78 -7.98 30.11 -15.09
N PHE A 79 -8.69 29.82 -16.19
CA PHE A 79 -8.96 30.81 -17.23
C PHE A 79 -10.08 31.80 -16.91
N VAL A 80 -10.91 31.53 -15.91
CA VAL A 80 -12.14 32.31 -15.67
C VAL A 80 -12.01 33.24 -14.47
N THR A 81 -11.61 32.75 -13.28
CA THR A 81 -11.52 33.60 -12.08
C THR A 81 -10.52 33.08 -11.04
N ARG A 82 -9.71 33.99 -10.49
CA ARG A 82 -8.70 33.71 -9.44
C ARG A 82 -9.33 33.27 -8.11
N MET A 83 -10.56 33.70 -7.82
CA MET A 83 -11.29 33.34 -6.59
C MET A 83 -11.77 31.89 -6.59
N ALA A 84 -12.19 31.35 -7.74
CA ALA A 84 -12.62 29.96 -7.86
C ALA A 84 -11.47 28.99 -7.58
N ALA A 85 -10.26 29.32 -8.06
CA ALA A 85 -9.05 28.54 -7.80
C ALA A 85 -8.73 28.42 -6.30
N ILE A 86 -8.87 29.51 -5.54
CA ILE A 86 -8.63 29.55 -4.09
C ILE A 86 -9.69 28.75 -3.35
N ALA A 87 -10.96 28.91 -3.71
CA ALA A 87 -12.06 28.15 -3.10
C ALA A 87 -11.87 26.63 -3.30
N THR A 88 -11.47 26.20 -4.50
CA THR A 88 -11.18 24.77 -4.76
C THR A 88 -10.01 24.25 -3.93
N THR A 89 -8.94 25.03 -3.75
CA THR A 89 -7.79 24.58 -2.94
C THR A 89 -8.18 24.42 -1.47
N ILE A 90 -8.98 25.33 -0.93
CA ILE A 90 -9.47 25.27 0.46
C ILE A 90 -10.26 23.99 0.73
N VAL A 91 -11.10 23.55 -0.21
CA VAL A 91 -11.91 22.32 -0.07
C VAL A 91 -11.06 21.06 -0.26
N ILE A 92 -10.05 21.10 -1.12
CA ILE A 92 -9.19 19.95 -1.39
C ILE A 92 -8.21 19.67 -0.25
N ILE A 93 -7.68 20.71 0.41
CA ILE A 93 -6.72 20.57 1.51
C ILE A 93 -7.17 19.59 2.60
N PRO A 94 -8.38 19.70 3.21
CA PRO A 94 -8.81 18.78 4.26
C PRO A 94 -9.00 17.35 3.73
N ILE A 95 -9.46 17.20 2.48
CA ILE A 95 -9.58 15.90 1.81
C ILE A 95 -8.19 15.27 1.69
N ILE A 96 -7.19 16.02 1.20
CA ILE A 96 -5.81 15.54 1.11
C ILE A 96 -5.27 15.15 2.48
N ILE A 97 -5.55 15.91 3.54
CA ILE A 97 -5.06 15.60 4.89
C ILE A 97 -5.66 14.27 5.39
N ILE A 98 -6.98 14.07 5.27
CA ILE A 98 -7.65 12.83 5.70
C ILE A 98 -7.09 11.64 4.91
N PHE A 99 -6.93 11.77 3.60
CA PHE A 99 -6.39 10.72 2.75
C PHE A 99 -4.90 10.47 3.01
N CYS A 100 -4.11 11.49 3.34
CA CYS A 100 -2.70 11.33 3.70
C CYS A 100 -2.55 10.57 5.01
N VAL A 101 -3.40 10.85 6.00
CA VAL A 101 -3.47 10.07 7.25
C VAL A 101 -3.84 8.61 6.95
N PHE A 102 -4.84 8.38 6.09
CA PHE A 102 -5.24 7.03 5.68
C PHE A 102 -4.11 6.29 4.94
N SER A 103 -3.45 6.97 4.00
CA SER A 103 -2.33 6.43 3.23
C SER A 103 -1.14 6.10 4.14
N LEU A 104 -0.80 6.99 5.08
CA LEU A 104 0.26 6.75 6.06
C LEU A 104 -0.10 5.63 7.04
N HIS A 105 -1.36 5.50 7.45
CA HIS A 105 -1.79 4.39 8.30
C HIS A 105 -1.62 3.05 7.59
N PHE A 106 -2.00 2.97 6.31
CA PHE A 106 -1.81 1.77 5.49
C PHE A 106 -0.34 1.49 5.16
N TYR A 107 0.43 2.52 4.80
CA TYR A 107 1.86 2.41 4.55
C TYR A 107 2.61 1.92 5.80
N ARG A 108 2.25 2.43 6.98
CA ARG A 108 2.80 1.97 8.25
C ARG A 108 2.44 0.52 8.57
N ARG A 109 1.23 0.07 8.24
CA ARG A 109 0.88 -1.36 8.36
C ARG A 109 1.73 -2.23 7.44
N LEU A 110 2.05 -1.77 6.22
CA LEU A 110 2.99 -2.45 5.33
C LEU A 110 4.44 -2.46 5.87
N VAL A 111 4.92 -1.33 6.38
CA VAL A 111 6.30 -1.19 6.88
C VAL A 111 6.51 -1.96 8.19
N SER A 112 5.56 -1.89 9.12
CA SER A 112 5.65 -2.63 10.38
C SER A 112 5.83 -4.13 10.14
N PHE A 113 5.19 -4.65 9.09
CA PHE A 113 5.27 -6.06 8.73
C PHE A 113 6.60 -6.46 8.10
N LYS A 114 7.15 -5.59 7.22
CA LYS A 114 8.50 -5.76 6.66
C LYS A 114 9.57 -5.66 7.75
N LEU A 115 9.37 -4.76 8.71
CA LEU A 115 10.32 -4.53 9.80
C LEU A 115 10.31 -5.67 10.82
N SER A 116 9.13 -6.19 11.18
CA SER A 116 9.01 -7.36 12.05
C SER A 116 9.77 -8.57 11.49
N ARG A 117 9.63 -8.87 10.19
CA ARG A 117 10.38 -9.97 9.58
C ARG A 117 11.89 -9.78 9.57
N HIS A 118 12.38 -8.58 9.32
CA HIS A 118 13.82 -8.34 9.41
C HIS A 118 14.36 -8.42 10.84
N GLN A 119 13.55 -8.03 11.84
CA GLN A 119 13.92 -8.20 13.24
C GLN A 119 14.01 -9.69 13.62
N ASP A 120 13.05 -10.50 13.14
CA ASP A 120 13.01 -11.94 13.40
C ASP A 120 14.18 -12.68 12.73
N GLU A 121 14.51 -12.35 11.47
CA GLU A 121 15.68 -12.90 10.78
C GLU A 121 17.00 -12.55 11.50
N LEU A 122 17.15 -11.33 12.01
CA LEU A 122 18.36 -10.92 12.74
C LEU A 122 18.51 -11.68 14.07
N ASN A 123 17.41 -11.85 14.80
CA ASN A 123 17.40 -12.59 16.06
C ASN A 123 17.76 -14.08 15.85
N GLU A 124 17.27 -14.70 14.78
CA GLU A 124 17.59 -16.09 14.45
C GLU A 124 19.07 -16.27 14.10
N ILE A 125 19.64 -15.35 13.32
CA ILE A 125 21.08 -15.34 12.99
C ILE A 125 21.93 -15.20 14.26
N GLU A 126 21.58 -14.27 15.15
CA GLU A 126 22.31 -14.06 16.41
C GLU A 126 22.24 -15.29 17.32
N ASN A 127 21.07 -15.92 17.45
CA ASN A 127 20.89 -17.11 18.26
C ASN A 127 21.71 -18.29 17.70
N SER A 128 21.73 -18.48 16.38
CA SER A 128 22.52 -19.53 15.74
C SER A 128 24.03 -19.34 15.91
N LEU A 129 24.51 -18.09 15.91
CA LEU A 129 25.91 -17.74 16.18
C LEU A 129 26.29 -17.97 17.65
N SER A 130 25.38 -17.66 18.59
CA SER A 130 25.61 -17.88 20.02
C SER A 130 25.72 -19.38 20.36
N ILE A 131 24.89 -20.24 19.77
CA ILE A 131 24.98 -21.70 19.92
C ILE A 131 26.29 -22.25 19.33
N ARG A 132 26.72 -21.75 18.16
CA ARG A 132 28.01 -22.15 17.57
C ARG A 132 29.20 -21.76 18.44
N LYS A 133 29.15 -20.60 19.11
CA LYS A 133 30.16 -20.19 20.08
C LYS A 133 30.20 -21.10 21.30
N LEU A 134 29.04 -21.52 21.82
CA LEU A 134 28.96 -22.43 22.97
C LEU A 134 29.49 -23.83 22.64
N ALA A 135 29.17 -24.36 21.45
CA ALA A 135 29.71 -25.64 21.00
C ALA A 135 31.25 -25.60 20.86
N SER A 136 31.79 -24.58 20.20
CA SER A 136 33.24 -24.39 20.06
C SER A 136 33.97 -24.20 21.39
N ASN A 137 33.29 -23.72 22.44
CA ASN A 137 33.88 -23.52 23.76
C ASN A 137 33.82 -24.76 24.66
N ASN A 138 32.96 -25.74 24.33
CA ASN A 138 32.85 -27.01 25.07
C ASN A 138 33.81 -28.09 24.53
N ASP A 139 34.36 -27.91 23.33
CA ASP A 139 35.32 -28.83 22.70
C ASP A 139 36.79 -28.52 23.04
N VAL A 140 37.05 -27.54 23.92
CA VAL A 140 38.36 -27.12 24.43
C VAL A 140 38.47 -27.43 25.92
#